data_AF-A0A3D4UQT1-F1
#
_entry.id   AF-A0A3D4UQT1-F1
#
_cell.length_a   1.000
_cell.length_b   1.000
_cell.length_c   1.000
_cell.angle_alpha   90.00
_cell.angle_beta   90.00
_cell.angle_gamma   90.00
#
_symmetry.space_group_name_H-M   'P 1'
#
loop_
_entity.id
_entity.type
_entity.pdbx_description
1 polymer ?
#
loop_
_entity_poly.entity_id
_entity_poly.type
_entity_poly.pdbx_seq_one_letter_code
_entity_poly.pdbx_strand_id
1 'polypeptide(L)'
;MFTANKITIPVNPILTKPIAKPKSWFMTTPLDNFDREGFQLSPIEQEYYQANNVLLTDKDISVKKSGEDDWNAVLHTWFRQDIQHENIYLDHSYISVRYRFEGEALDQLLYHARSRPELYKIAYVKSKFGDDFCVDWCNEDGVYELIHWEWDFYDYSALIRHVIHCEHALSGFNWEEYREKLTNLPAGIADRASDEYLSWQSQFFGMSKPFRYLKCV
;
A
#
# COMPACT_ATOMS: atom_id res chain seq x y z
N MET A 1 22.24 1.48 2.00
CA MET A 1 21.64 0.19 2.38
C MET A 1 20.43 -0.08 1.52
N PHE A 2 19.40 0.78 1.60
CA PHE A 2 18.25 0.76 0.71
C PHE A 2 18.37 1.81 -0.40
N THR A 3 17.82 1.48 -1.56
CA THR A 3 17.80 2.35 -2.75
C THR A 3 16.38 2.45 -3.26
N ALA A 4 15.90 3.67 -3.51
CA ALA A 4 14.60 3.89 -4.12
C ALA A 4 14.61 3.45 -5.59
N ASN A 5 13.59 2.70 -5.99
CA ASN A 5 13.34 2.34 -7.37
C ASN A 5 12.67 3.50 -8.12
N LYS A 6 12.91 3.56 -9.42
CA LYS A 6 12.19 4.47 -10.28
C LYS A 6 10.79 3.92 -10.55
N ILE A 7 9.82 4.39 -9.78
CA ILE A 7 8.40 4.04 -9.93
C ILE A 7 7.65 5.09 -10.76
N THR A 8 6.60 4.67 -11.47
CA THR A 8 5.71 5.58 -12.20
C THR A 8 4.33 5.50 -11.60
N ILE A 9 3.95 6.53 -10.83
CA ILE A 9 2.64 6.59 -10.17
C ILE A 9 1.68 7.40 -11.04
N PRO A 10 0.49 6.87 -11.39
CA PRO A 10 -0.50 7.58 -12.19
C PRO A 10 -1.06 8.80 -11.44
N VAL A 11 -1.07 9.96 -12.08
CA VAL A 11 -1.61 11.21 -11.49
C VAL A 11 -3.11 11.12 -11.22
N ASN A 12 -3.86 10.51 -12.15
CA ASN A 12 -5.31 10.36 -12.08
C ASN A 12 -5.68 8.89 -12.37
N PRO A 13 -5.69 8.00 -11.37
CA PRO A 13 -5.97 6.59 -11.57
C PRO A 13 -7.49 6.38 -11.79
N ILE A 14 -7.88 6.32 -13.06
CA ILE A 14 -9.28 6.21 -13.51
C ILE A 14 -9.42 5.04 -14.50
N LEU A 15 -10.49 4.27 -14.34
CA LEU A 15 -10.92 3.21 -15.25
C LEU A 15 -12.15 3.70 -16.02
N THR A 16 -12.09 3.66 -17.35
CA THR A 16 -13.17 4.16 -18.22
C THR A 16 -13.73 3.11 -19.15
N LYS A 17 -12.97 2.07 -19.48
CA LYS A 17 -13.39 1.01 -20.40
C LYS A 17 -14.23 -0.04 -19.69
N PRO A 18 -15.38 -0.43 -20.25
CA PRO A 18 -16.23 -1.49 -19.71
C PRO A 18 -15.62 -2.87 -19.95
N ILE A 19 -16.20 -3.89 -19.32
CA ILE A 19 -15.80 -5.30 -19.50
C ILE A 19 -16.82 -6.07 -20.32
N ALA A 20 -16.34 -7.02 -21.13
CA ALA A 20 -17.16 -7.88 -21.98
C ALA A 20 -17.68 -9.11 -21.18
N LYS A 21 -18.39 -8.89 -20.07
CA LYS A 21 -19.01 -9.95 -19.27
C LYS A 21 -20.54 -9.90 -19.37
N PRO A 22 -21.23 -11.06 -19.40
CA PRO A 22 -22.69 -11.09 -19.43
C PRO A 22 -23.30 -10.67 -18.08
N LYS A 23 -24.55 -10.19 -18.09
CA LYS A 23 -25.27 -9.81 -16.85
C LYS A 23 -25.25 -10.92 -15.79
N SER A 24 -25.43 -12.18 -16.19
CA SER A 24 -25.43 -13.32 -15.26
C SER A 24 -24.14 -13.40 -14.44
N TRP A 25 -23.00 -13.12 -15.05
CA TRP A 25 -21.71 -13.09 -14.38
C TRP A 25 -21.67 -12.02 -13.29
N PHE A 26 -22.09 -10.78 -13.58
CA PHE A 26 -22.20 -9.73 -12.57
C PHE A 26 -23.13 -10.08 -11.40
N MET A 27 -24.12 -10.96 -11.60
CA MET A 27 -25.04 -11.38 -10.54
C MET A 27 -24.47 -12.50 -9.67
N THR A 28 -23.56 -13.32 -10.21
CA THR A 28 -23.04 -14.52 -9.53
C THR A 28 -21.61 -14.39 -9.04
N THR A 29 -20.81 -13.47 -9.58
CA THR A 29 -19.40 -13.29 -9.16
C THR A 29 -19.33 -12.90 -7.68
N PRO A 30 -18.52 -13.58 -6.85
CA PRO A 30 -18.39 -13.25 -5.43
C PRO A 30 -17.96 -11.79 -5.22
N LEU A 31 -18.55 -11.16 -4.19
CA LEU A 31 -18.17 -9.82 -3.71
C LEU A 31 -18.03 -9.80 -2.18
N ASP A 32 -17.82 -10.98 -1.61
CA ASP A 32 -17.57 -11.16 -0.18
C ASP A 32 -16.22 -10.55 0.18
N ASN A 33 -16.07 -10.07 1.41
CA ASN A 33 -14.85 -9.42 1.91
C ASN A 33 -14.37 -8.25 1.04
N PHE A 34 -15.29 -7.47 0.47
CA PHE A 34 -14.96 -6.27 -0.28
C PHE A 34 -14.08 -5.34 0.57
N ASP A 35 -12.84 -5.18 0.14
CA ASP A 35 -11.88 -4.32 0.79
C ASP A 35 -12.27 -2.87 0.51
N ARG A 36 -12.93 -2.23 1.47
CA ARG A 36 -13.42 -0.86 1.33
C ARG A 36 -12.31 0.17 1.50
N GLU A 37 -11.39 -0.11 2.42
CA GLU A 37 -10.42 0.87 2.92
C GLU A 37 -8.99 0.54 2.50
N GLY A 38 -8.69 -0.67 2.01
CA GLY A 38 -7.38 -1.08 1.51
C GLY A 38 -7.28 -1.08 -0.02
N PHE A 39 -6.41 -1.93 -0.55
CA PHE A 39 -6.06 -1.98 -1.98
C PHE A 39 -6.38 -3.31 -2.66
N GLN A 40 -6.88 -4.30 -1.92
CA GLN A 40 -7.21 -5.60 -2.50
C GLN A 40 -8.42 -5.48 -3.42
N LEU A 41 -8.28 -5.96 -4.66
CA LEU A 41 -9.30 -5.88 -5.69
C LEU A 41 -10.17 -7.14 -5.71
N SER A 42 -11.48 -6.93 -5.76
CA SER A 42 -12.44 -8.00 -6.05
C SER A 42 -12.25 -8.56 -7.46
N PRO A 43 -12.75 -9.78 -7.75
CA PRO A 43 -12.69 -10.36 -9.10
C PRO A 43 -13.33 -9.47 -10.18
N ILE A 44 -14.36 -8.69 -9.81
CA ILE A 44 -14.99 -7.72 -10.71
C ILE A 44 -14.03 -6.57 -11.01
N GLU A 45 -13.40 -5.98 -9.99
CA GLU A 45 -12.42 -4.92 -10.18
C GLU A 45 -11.26 -5.39 -11.08
N GLN A 46 -10.70 -6.56 -10.83
CA GLN A 46 -9.57 -7.09 -11.62
C GLN A 46 -9.85 -7.14 -13.12
N GLU A 47 -11.06 -7.54 -13.54
CA GLU A 47 -11.47 -7.55 -14.95
C GLU A 47 -11.50 -6.14 -15.56
N TYR A 48 -11.95 -5.13 -14.80
CA TYR A 48 -11.90 -3.74 -15.28
C TYR A 48 -10.47 -3.23 -15.36
N TYR A 49 -9.61 -3.56 -14.40
CA TYR A 49 -8.19 -3.18 -14.45
C TYR A 49 -7.52 -3.77 -15.70
N GLN A 50 -7.76 -5.06 -15.98
CA GLN A 50 -7.29 -5.73 -17.20
C GLN A 50 -7.82 -5.05 -18.48
N ALA A 51 -9.12 -4.76 -18.57
CA ALA A 51 -9.70 -4.09 -19.74
C ALA A 51 -9.15 -2.66 -19.97
N ASN A 52 -8.70 -2.00 -18.90
CA ASN A 52 -8.06 -0.69 -18.95
C ASN A 52 -6.53 -0.76 -19.07
N ASN A 53 -5.94 -1.95 -19.27
CA ASN A 53 -4.50 -2.18 -19.36
C ASN A 53 -3.72 -1.73 -18.12
N VAL A 54 -4.33 -1.84 -16.94
CA VAL A 54 -3.66 -1.58 -15.66
C VAL A 54 -3.05 -2.89 -15.17
N LEU A 55 -1.73 -2.89 -14.99
CA LEU A 55 -1.00 -4.01 -14.40
C LEU A 55 -1.17 -3.96 -12.87
N LEU A 56 -1.45 -5.12 -12.26
CA LEU A 56 -1.62 -5.23 -10.82
C LEU A 56 -0.25 -5.29 -10.13
N THR A 57 0.61 -6.24 -10.47
CA THR A 57 1.84 -6.44 -9.71
C THR A 57 3.07 -6.36 -10.60
N ASP A 58 4.07 -5.59 -10.19
CA ASP A 58 5.40 -5.70 -10.76
C ASP A 58 5.95 -7.11 -10.50
N LYS A 59 6.60 -7.71 -11.50
CA LYS A 59 7.02 -9.13 -11.48
C LYS A 59 8.04 -9.48 -10.40
N ASP A 60 8.63 -8.47 -9.75
CA ASP A 60 9.72 -8.60 -8.79
C ASP A 60 9.29 -8.38 -7.33
N ILE A 61 7.99 -8.28 -7.04
CA ILE A 61 7.56 -8.31 -5.65
C ILE A 61 7.78 -9.72 -5.10
N SER A 62 8.73 -9.86 -4.18
CA SER A 62 8.89 -11.03 -3.33
C SER A 62 7.76 -11.13 -2.30
N VAL A 63 6.50 -10.90 -2.72
CA VAL A 63 5.37 -11.42 -1.96
C VAL A 63 5.48 -12.93 -2.09
N LYS A 64 5.25 -13.64 -0.98
CA LYS A 64 5.03 -15.08 -1.00
C LYS A 64 4.17 -15.43 -2.22
N LYS A 65 4.77 -16.08 -3.22
CA LYS A 65 4.04 -16.92 -4.18
C LYS A 65 3.53 -18.13 -3.40
N SER A 66 2.55 -17.91 -2.52
CA SER A 66 1.88 -18.96 -1.77
C SER A 66 0.57 -19.29 -2.48
N GLY A 67 0.67 -19.93 -3.65
CA GLY A 67 -0.48 -20.47 -4.36
C GLY A 67 -1.42 -19.42 -4.98
N GLU A 68 -2.67 -19.81 -5.19
CA GLU A 68 -3.73 -19.04 -5.89
C GLU A 68 -4.17 -17.73 -5.20
N ASP A 69 -3.61 -17.41 -4.02
CA ASP A 69 -3.90 -16.22 -3.22
C ASP A 69 -2.83 -15.13 -3.41
N ASP A 70 -2.65 -14.67 -4.65
CA ASP A 70 -1.86 -13.47 -4.94
C ASP A 70 -2.57 -12.22 -4.41
N TRP A 71 -1.80 -11.25 -3.89
CA TRP A 71 -2.32 -9.91 -3.60
C TRP A 71 -2.77 -9.26 -4.91
N ASN A 72 -4.08 -9.15 -5.08
CA ASN A 72 -4.69 -8.59 -6.27
C ASN A 72 -4.80 -7.08 -6.09
N ALA A 73 -3.68 -6.38 -6.04
CA ALA A 73 -3.60 -4.93 -5.84
C ALA A 73 -2.62 -4.32 -6.86
N VAL A 74 -2.75 -3.03 -7.15
CA VAL A 74 -1.73 -2.32 -7.94
C VAL A 74 -0.57 -1.94 -7.03
N LEU A 75 0.54 -2.68 -7.10
CA LEU A 75 1.70 -2.52 -6.22
C LEU A 75 2.96 -2.23 -7.04
N HIS A 76 3.71 -1.20 -6.62
CA HIS A 76 5.02 -0.85 -7.14
C HIS A 76 6.07 -1.00 -6.06
N THR A 77 7.12 -1.81 -6.27
CA THR A 77 8.24 -1.91 -5.34
C THR A 77 8.94 -0.56 -5.21
N TRP A 78 8.90 0.03 -4.02
CA TRP A 78 9.41 1.37 -3.80
C TRP A 78 10.89 1.36 -3.42
N PHE A 79 11.30 0.70 -2.34
CA PHE A 79 12.71 0.48 -2.01
C PHE A 79 13.15 -0.96 -2.28
N ARG A 80 14.44 -1.11 -2.56
CA ARG A 80 15.13 -2.41 -2.54
C ARG A 80 16.37 -2.34 -1.65
N GLN A 81 16.79 -3.48 -1.12
CA GLN A 81 18.02 -3.60 -0.33
C GLN A 81 19.19 -3.97 -1.25
N ASP A 82 20.07 -3.00 -1.51
CA ASP A 82 21.25 -3.19 -2.37
C ASP A 82 22.49 -3.64 -1.58
N ILE A 83 22.52 -3.39 -0.27
CA ILE A 83 23.63 -3.77 0.61
C ILE A 83 23.11 -4.74 1.66
N GLN A 84 23.65 -5.95 1.67
CA GLN A 84 23.36 -6.95 2.70
C GLN A 84 23.90 -6.49 4.07
N HIS A 85 23.15 -6.82 5.11
CA HIS A 85 23.53 -6.59 6.50
C HIS A 85 23.33 -7.89 7.28
N GLU A 86 24.11 -8.11 8.34
CA GLU A 86 23.98 -9.33 9.14
C GLU A 86 22.62 -9.43 9.83
N ASN A 87 22.11 -8.29 10.30
CA ASN A 87 20.88 -8.24 11.09
C ASN A 87 19.79 -7.30 10.54
N ILE A 88 20.01 -6.54 9.46
CA ILE A 88 19.01 -5.56 8.97
C ILE A 88 18.45 -6.03 7.63
N TYR A 89 17.13 -6.17 7.57
CA TYR A 89 16.41 -6.69 6.41
C TYR A 89 15.22 -5.81 6.06
N LEU A 90 15.10 -5.44 4.79
CA LEU A 90 13.87 -4.86 4.26
C LEU A 90 12.81 -5.96 4.15
N ASP A 91 11.74 -5.87 4.95
CA ASP A 91 10.63 -6.83 4.86
C ASP A 91 9.74 -6.51 3.67
N HIS A 92 9.26 -5.26 3.58
CA HIS A 92 8.49 -4.78 2.45
C HIS A 92 8.66 -3.28 2.20
N SER A 93 8.42 -2.89 0.95
CA SER A 93 8.35 -1.49 0.56
C SER A 93 7.58 -1.31 -0.74
N TYR A 94 6.36 -0.78 -0.67
CA TYR A 94 5.46 -0.65 -1.80
C TYR A 94 4.76 0.71 -1.85
N ILE A 95 4.51 1.18 -3.07
CA ILE A 95 3.46 2.15 -3.35
C ILE A 95 2.27 1.41 -3.95
N SER A 96 1.10 1.59 -3.34
CA SER A 96 -0.16 1.00 -3.74
C SER A 96 -1.04 2.02 -4.46
N VAL A 97 -1.80 1.59 -5.46
CA VAL A 97 -2.74 2.46 -6.19
C VAL A 97 -4.11 1.79 -6.30
N ARG A 98 -5.16 2.53 -5.97
CA ARG A 98 -6.54 2.13 -6.25
C ARG A 98 -7.17 3.12 -7.21
N TYR A 99 -7.77 2.60 -8.26
CA TYR A 99 -8.40 3.38 -9.31
C TYR A 99 -9.90 3.55 -9.03
N ARG A 100 -10.45 4.70 -9.44
CA ARG A 100 -11.89 4.92 -9.48
C ARG A 100 -12.49 4.63 -10.85
N PHE A 101 -13.80 4.50 -10.91
CA PHE A 101 -14.55 4.26 -12.14
C PHE A 101 -15.17 5.56 -12.66
N GLU A 102 -15.04 5.79 -13.97
CA GLU A 102 -15.72 6.87 -14.70
C GLU A 102 -16.20 6.35 -16.08
N GLY A 103 -16.93 7.19 -16.82
CA GLY A 103 -17.36 6.88 -18.19
C GLY A 103 -18.16 5.57 -18.32
N GLU A 104 -17.91 4.85 -19.42
CA GLU A 104 -18.65 3.63 -19.75
C GLU A 104 -18.49 2.52 -18.69
N ALA A 105 -17.33 2.42 -18.04
CA ALA A 105 -17.10 1.48 -16.95
C ALA A 105 -18.03 1.75 -15.75
N LEU A 106 -18.14 3.02 -15.36
CA LEU A 106 -19.05 3.43 -14.29
C LEU A 106 -20.51 3.20 -14.69
N ASP A 107 -20.89 3.57 -15.91
CA ASP A 107 -22.26 3.37 -16.41
C ASP A 107 -22.66 1.88 -16.40
N GLN A 108 -21.75 0.98 -16.80
CA GLN A 108 -21.96 -0.47 -16.76
C GLN A 108 -22.18 -0.97 -15.32
N LEU A 109 -21.34 -0.54 -14.38
CA LEU A 109 -21.49 -0.88 -12.97
C LEU A 109 -22.82 -0.40 -12.40
N LEU A 110 -23.18 0.87 -12.64
CA LEU A 110 -24.43 1.47 -12.17
C LEU A 110 -25.65 0.77 -12.78
N TYR A 111 -25.59 0.40 -14.06
CA TYR A 111 -26.65 -0.36 -14.71
C TYR A 111 -26.90 -1.71 -14.03
N HIS A 112 -25.84 -2.48 -13.75
CA HIS A 112 -25.96 -3.76 -13.07
C HIS A 112 -26.29 -3.63 -11.58
N ALA A 113 -25.85 -2.54 -10.94
CA ALA A 113 -26.13 -2.25 -9.53
C ALA A 113 -27.63 -2.09 -9.24
N ARG A 114 -28.44 -1.71 -10.24
CA ARG A 114 -29.91 -1.70 -10.13
C ARG A 114 -30.49 -3.09 -9.84
N SER A 115 -29.84 -4.16 -10.30
CA SER A 115 -30.24 -5.56 -10.03
C SER A 115 -29.44 -6.20 -8.89
N ARG A 116 -28.21 -5.72 -8.63
CA ARG A 116 -27.36 -6.17 -7.51
C ARG A 116 -26.75 -4.97 -6.78
N PRO A 117 -27.42 -4.42 -5.76
CA PRO A 117 -27.00 -3.17 -5.09
C PRO A 117 -25.58 -3.19 -4.51
N GLU A 118 -25.03 -4.36 -4.18
CA GLU A 118 -23.66 -4.46 -3.69
C GLU A 118 -22.61 -3.93 -4.68
N LEU A 119 -22.92 -3.91 -5.99
CA LEU A 119 -22.03 -3.34 -7.00
C LEU A 119 -21.83 -1.83 -6.84
N TYR A 120 -22.69 -1.14 -6.08
CA TYR A 120 -22.44 0.26 -5.70
C TYR A 120 -21.17 0.42 -4.85
N LYS A 121 -20.75 -0.63 -4.12
CA LYS A 121 -19.47 -0.62 -3.38
C LYS A 121 -18.30 -0.37 -4.34
N ILE A 122 -18.28 -1.05 -5.49
CA ILE A 122 -17.26 -0.89 -6.54
C ILE A 122 -17.46 0.44 -7.28
N ALA A 123 -18.69 0.73 -7.70
CA ALA A 123 -19.00 1.91 -8.52
C ALA A 123 -18.60 3.24 -7.86
N TYR A 124 -18.65 3.31 -6.53
CA TYR A 124 -18.31 4.51 -5.76
C TYR A 124 -16.94 4.48 -5.09
N VAL A 125 -16.06 3.53 -5.47
CA VAL A 125 -14.66 3.56 -5.04
C VAL A 125 -14.02 4.88 -5.46
N LYS A 126 -13.31 5.51 -4.53
CA LYS A 126 -12.48 6.68 -4.81
C LYS A 126 -11.07 6.22 -5.15
N SER A 127 -10.43 7.00 -6.03
CA SER A 127 -9.01 6.87 -6.30
C SER A 127 -8.24 7.16 -5.03
N LYS A 128 -7.31 6.29 -4.65
CA LYS A 128 -6.40 6.51 -3.54
C LYS A 128 -5.05 5.87 -3.79
N PHE A 129 -4.07 6.31 -3.02
CA PHE A 129 -2.69 5.84 -3.05
C PHE A 129 -2.29 5.43 -1.65
N GLY A 130 -1.40 4.45 -1.55
CA GLY A 130 -0.84 4.02 -0.28
C GLY A 130 0.67 3.94 -0.39
N ASP A 131 1.39 4.16 0.70
CA ASP A 131 2.75 3.67 0.85
C ASP A 131 2.88 2.82 2.11
N ASP A 132 3.65 1.76 1.99
CA ASP A 132 3.92 0.81 3.05
C ASP A 132 5.41 0.48 3.03
N PHE A 133 6.08 0.58 4.17
CA PHE A 133 7.52 0.37 4.32
C PHE A 133 7.83 -0.22 5.69
N CYS A 134 8.55 -1.34 5.69
CA CYS A 134 8.98 -2.01 6.93
C CYS A 134 10.41 -2.53 6.81
N VAL A 135 11.20 -2.28 7.86
CA VAL A 135 12.56 -2.79 8.03
C VAL A 135 12.65 -3.50 9.37
N ASP A 136 13.12 -4.73 9.32
CA ASP A 136 13.32 -5.58 10.47
C ASP A 136 14.78 -5.66 10.90
N TRP A 137 14.96 -5.88 12.20
CA TRP A 137 16.17 -6.44 12.75
C TRP A 137 15.98 -7.90 13.11
N CYS A 138 16.90 -8.75 12.67
CA CYS A 138 16.85 -10.20 12.88
C CYS A 138 18.16 -10.70 13.51
N ASN A 139 18.11 -11.28 14.70
CA ASN A 139 19.26 -11.92 15.35
C ASN A 139 18.83 -13.18 16.14
N GLU A 140 19.77 -13.79 16.87
CA GLU A 140 19.51 -15.00 17.67
C GLU A 140 18.49 -14.79 18.80
N ASP A 141 18.32 -13.55 19.27
CA ASP A 141 17.37 -13.21 20.34
C ASP A 141 15.94 -13.00 19.82
N GLY A 142 15.77 -12.80 18.50
CA GLY A 142 14.47 -12.67 17.86
C GLY A 142 14.45 -11.76 16.63
N VAL A 143 13.24 -11.45 16.18
CA VAL A 143 12.96 -10.54 15.08
C VAL A 143 12.14 -9.37 15.62
N TYR A 144 12.51 -8.16 15.24
CA TYR A 144 11.81 -6.96 15.69
C TYR A 144 11.84 -5.82 14.67
N GLU A 145 10.70 -5.16 14.47
CA GLU A 145 10.54 -4.03 13.54
C GLU A 145 11.39 -2.83 13.99
N LEU A 146 12.38 -2.45 13.20
CA LEU A 146 13.14 -1.20 13.43
C LEU A 146 12.27 0.00 13.07
N ILE A 147 11.53 -0.11 11.98
CA ILE A 147 10.56 0.89 11.55
C ILE A 147 9.52 0.26 10.64
N HIS A 148 8.29 0.72 10.78
CA HIS A 148 7.18 0.38 9.90
C HIS A 148 6.26 1.60 9.75
N TRP A 149 6.00 2.06 8.53
CA TRP A 149 4.87 2.95 8.25
C TRP A 149 3.95 2.44 7.16
N GLU A 150 2.69 2.85 7.30
CA GLU A 150 1.64 2.73 6.31
C GLU A 150 0.87 4.07 6.25
N TRP A 151 0.74 4.66 5.04
CA TRP A 151 0.01 5.91 4.82
C TRP A 151 -0.89 5.82 3.60
N ASP A 152 -2.09 6.40 3.72
CA ASP A 152 -3.06 6.53 2.63
C ASP A 152 -3.21 7.99 2.18
N PHE A 153 -3.34 8.21 0.88
CA PHE A 153 -3.52 9.52 0.25
C PHE A 153 -4.65 9.51 -0.77
N TYR A 154 -5.47 10.55 -0.73
CA TYR A 154 -6.46 10.84 -1.78
C TYR A 154 -6.00 11.95 -2.74
N ASP A 155 -4.94 12.68 -2.37
CA ASP A 155 -4.32 13.73 -3.19
C ASP A 155 -2.96 13.26 -3.69
N TYR A 156 -2.79 13.25 -5.01
CA TYR A 156 -1.53 12.86 -5.64
C TYR A 156 -0.36 13.74 -5.19
N SER A 157 -0.60 15.05 -5.04
CA SER A 157 0.47 15.97 -4.63
C SER A 157 0.95 15.70 -3.21
N ALA A 158 0.05 15.30 -2.31
CA ALA A 158 0.38 14.88 -0.95
C ALA A 158 1.22 13.61 -0.94
N LEU A 159 0.84 12.59 -1.72
CA LEU A 159 1.66 11.38 -1.91
C LEU A 159 3.07 11.74 -2.38
N ILE A 160 3.19 12.53 -3.46
CA ILE A 160 4.52 12.84 -4.02
C ILE A 160 5.39 13.63 -3.03
N ARG A 161 4.82 14.58 -2.27
CA ARG A 161 5.56 15.27 -1.20
C ARG A 161 6.05 14.30 -0.13
N HIS A 162 5.21 13.34 0.26
CA HIS A 162 5.58 12.31 1.24
C HIS A 162 6.67 11.38 0.72
N VAL A 163 6.52 10.86 -0.51
CA VAL A 163 7.53 10.01 -1.16
C VAL A 163 8.88 10.71 -1.23
N ILE A 164 8.93 11.97 -1.69
CA ILE A 164 10.18 12.75 -1.75
C ILE A 164 10.79 12.94 -0.36
N HIS A 165 9.96 13.24 0.66
CA HIS A 165 10.41 13.39 2.04
C HIS A 165 11.04 12.10 2.57
N CYS A 166 10.36 10.96 2.40
CA CYS A 166 10.86 9.66 2.84
C CYS A 166 12.14 9.24 2.11
N GLU A 167 12.20 9.41 0.79
CA GLU A 167 13.41 9.13 0.00
C GLU A 167 14.60 9.98 0.46
N HIS A 168 14.37 11.27 0.74
CA HIS A 168 15.39 12.14 1.31
C HIS A 168 15.81 11.71 2.72
N ALA A 169 14.87 11.34 3.58
CA ALA A 169 15.14 10.94 4.97
C ALA A 169 15.92 9.62 5.04
N LEU A 170 15.67 8.69 4.12
CA LEU A 170 16.36 7.40 4.04
C LEU A 170 17.69 7.47 3.28
N SER A 171 17.91 8.50 2.46
CA SER A 171 19.15 8.68 1.72
C SER A 171 20.32 8.97 2.66
N GLY A 172 21.27 8.03 2.74
CA GLY A 172 22.43 8.14 3.62
C GLY A 172 22.12 7.90 5.10
N PHE A 173 20.96 7.33 5.39
CA PHE A 173 20.51 7.05 6.75
C PHE A 173 21.42 6.04 7.47
N ASN A 174 21.80 6.36 8.72
CA ASN A 174 22.66 5.52 9.55
C ASN A 174 21.82 4.56 10.41
N TRP A 175 21.61 3.35 9.89
CA TRP A 175 20.76 2.33 10.52
C TRP A 175 21.30 1.81 11.85
N GLU A 176 22.63 1.72 12.00
CA GLU A 176 23.25 1.28 13.26
C GLU A 176 23.04 2.30 14.38
N GLU A 177 23.28 3.58 14.09
CA GLU A 177 23.02 4.67 15.05
C GLU A 177 21.54 4.73 15.44
N TYR A 178 20.64 4.48 14.49
CA TYR A 178 19.21 4.40 14.78
C TYR A 178 18.87 3.23 15.70
N ARG A 179 19.45 2.05 15.45
CA ARG A 179 19.29 0.87 16.31
C ARG A 179 19.82 1.13 17.72
N GLU A 180 20.98 1.77 17.86
CA GLU A 180 21.52 2.16 19.16
C GLU A 180 20.56 3.09 19.92
N LYS A 181 19.99 4.09 19.24
CA LYS A 181 18.98 4.98 19.85
C LYS A 181 17.74 4.22 20.30
N LEU A 182 17.23 3.30 19.48
CA LEU A 182 16.11 2.43 19.82
C LEU A 182 16.39 1.60 21.08
N THR A 183 17.58 0.98 21.18
CA THR A 183 17.94 0.17 22.36
C THR A 183 18.10 0.97 23.65
N ASN A 184 18.34 2.27 23.54
CA ASN A 184 18.49 3.16 24.68
C ASN A 184 17.18 3.90 25.04
N LEU A 185 16.05 3.57 24.40
CA LEU A 185 14.76 4.14 24.76
C LEU A 185 14.33 3.73 26.18
N PRO A 186 13.72 4.64 26.95
CA PRO A 186 13.10 4.30 28.22
C PRO A 186 12.09 3.15 28.06
N ALA A 187 12.03 2.23 29.03
CA ALA A 187 11.17 1.05 28.96
C ALA A 187 9.68 1.36 28.68
N GLY A 188 9.18 2.53 29.11
CA GLY A 188 7.81 2.97 28.83
C GLY A 188 7.55 3.38 27.38
N ILE A 189 8.59 3.81 26.64
CA ILE A 189 8.55 4.13 25.21
C ILE A 189 8.90 2.90 24.38
N ALA A 190 9.64 1.94 24.95
CA ALA A 190 10.05 0.70 24.27
C ALA A 190 8.89 -0.29 24.02
N ASP A 191 7.69 -0.03 24.55
CA ASP A 191 6.48 -0.71 24.07
C ASP A 191 6.21 -0.24 22.64
N ARG A 192 6.58 -1.10 21.68
CA ARG A 192 6.53 -0.80 20.24
C ARG A 192 5.10 -0.65 19.70
N ALA A 193 4.10 -1.03 20.48
CA ALA A 193 2.70 -0.79 20.16
C ALA A 193 2.14 0.52 20.76
N SER A 194 2.94 1.25 21.54
CA SER A 194 2.49 2.49 22.19
C SER A 194 2.42 3.66 21.21
N ASP A 195 1.44 4.54 21.40
CA ASP A 195 1.34 5.82 20.66
C ASP A 195 2.61 6.68 20.86
N GLU A 196 3.30 6.53 22.00
CA GLU A 196 4.55 7.24 22.32
C GLU A 196 5.71 6.77 21.44
N TYR A 197 5.85 5.46 21.23
CA TYR A 197 6.85 4.88 20.33
C TYR A 197 6.65 5.35 18.89
N LEU A 198 5.40 5.28 18.39
CA LEU A 198 5.03 5.72 17.05
C LEU A 198 5.28 7.23 16.86
N SER A 199 4.99 8.03 17.88
CA SER A 199 5.28 9.46 17.87
C SER A 199 6.78 9.74 17.82
N TRP A 200 7.58 9.03 18.63
CA TRP A 200 9.03 9.15 18.64
C TRP A 200 9.65 8.79 17.27
N GLN A 201 9.24 7.65 16.70
CA GLN A 201 9.69 7.24 15.36
C GLN A 201 9.33 8.30 14.31
N SER A 202 8.12 8.85 14.34
CA SER A 202 7.69 9.86 13.37
C SER A 202 8.53 11.12 13.46
N GLN A 203 8.77 11.61 14.68
CA GLN A 203 9.62 12.78 14.92
C GLN A 203 11.06 12.54 14.45
N PHE A 204 11.58 11.35 14.69
CA PHE A 204 12.92 10.97 14.29
C PHE A 204 13.11 11.04 12.76
N PHE A 205 12.09 10.66 11.97
CA PHE A 205 12.08 10.82 10.51
C PHE A 205 11.50 12.15 10.02
N GLY A 206 11.29 13.13 10.90
CA GLY A 206 10.78 14.45 10.55
C GLY A 206 9.33 14.47 10.04
N MET A 207 8.54 13.46 10.39
CA MET A 207 7.14 13.30 10.00
C MET A 207 6.20 13.94 11.03
N SER A 208 5.11 14.56 10.54
CA SER A 208 4.24 15.44 11.36
C SER A 208 3.22 14.72 12.25
N LYS A 209 2.98 13.40 12.10
CA LYS A 209 2.02 12.65 12.91
C LYS A 209 2.47 11.21 13.16
N PRO A 210 2.13 10.62 14.33
CA PRO A 210 2.31 9.20 14.60
C PRO A 210 1.52 8.36 13.59
N PHE A 211 2.20 7.35 13.04
CA PHE A 211 1.68 6.19 12.34
C PHE A 211 0.27 5.79 12.84
N ARG A 212 -0.76 6.07 12.05
CA ARG A 212 -2.12 5.54 12.26
C ARG A 212 -2.79 5.41 10.92
N TYR A 213 -3.45 4.26 10.72
CA TYR A 213 -4.56 4.09 9.78
C TYR A 213 -5.41 5.37 9.76
N LEU A 214 -5.27 6.18 8.71
CA LEU A 214 -6.16 7.29 8.47
C LEU A 214 -7.50 6.68 8.04
N LYS A 215 -8.30 6.23 9.03
CA LYS A 215 -9.73 5.99 8.83
C LYS A 215 -10.36 7.34 8.51
N CYS A 216 -10.41 7.69 7.23
CA CYS A 216 -11.20 8.82 6.77
C CYS A 216 -12.67 8.42 6.84
N VAL A 217 -13.43 9.16 7.65
CA VAL A 217 -14.90 9.14 7.71
C VAL A 217 -15.49 9.44 6.33
#